data_AF-A0A2P8HD43-F1
#
_entry.id   AF-A0A2P8HD43-F1
#
_cell.length_a   1.000
_cell.length_b   1.000
_cell.length_c   1.000
_cell.angle_alpha   90.00
_cell.angle_beta   90.00
_cell.angle_gamma   90.00
#
_symmetry.space_group_name_H-M   'P 1'
#
loop_
_entity.id
_entity.type
_entity.pdbx_description
1 polymer ?
#
loop_
_entity_poly.entity_id
_entity_poly.type
_entity_poly.pdbx_seq_one_letter_code
_entity_poly.pdbx_strand_id
1 'polypeptide(L)' 'MTFHTSRHTFAQLMKKAKIDGFIIQGSLGHDSFQTTDGYLEDLDDDEINEAVTPVYYQQIA' A
#
# COMPACT_ATOMS: atom_id res chain seq x y z
N MET A 1 -3.78 -17.21 -8.29
CA MET A 1 -3.63 -15.87 -8.91
C MET A 1 -4.94 -15.48 -9.55
N THR A 2 -5.50 -14.32 -9.20
CA THR A 2 -6.71 -13.77 -9.85
C THR A 2 -6.38 -12.41 -10.46
N PHE A 3 -7.23 -11.89 -11.35
CA PHE A 3 -7.08 -10.53 -11.87
C PHE A 3 -7.05 -9.46 -10.77
N HIS A 4 -7.71 -9.71 -9.64
CA HIS A 4 -7.63 -8.83 -8.48
C HIS A 4 -6.23 -8.78 -7.89
N THR A 5 -5.59 -9.93 -7.70
CA THR A 5 -4.19 -10.01 -7.22
C THR A 5 -3.24 -9.28 -8.18
N SER A 6 -3.41 -9.45 -9.50
CA SER A 6 -2.58 -8.76 -10.49
C SER A 6 -2.73 -7.23 -10.44
N ARG A 7 -3.97 -6.72 -10.28
CA ARG A 7 -4.22 -5.28 -10.10
C ARG A 7 -3.58 -4.75 -8.81
N HIS A 8 -3.59 -5.54 -7.75
CA HIS A 8 -2.91 -5.21 -6.50
C HIS A 8 -1.39 -5.11 -6.69
N THR A 9 -0.78 -6.11 -7.35
CA THR A 9 0.65 -6.07 -7.68
C THR A 9 1.00 -4.86 -8.55
N PHE A 10 0.20 -4.55 -9.56
CA PHE A 10 0.40 -3.37 -10.40
C PHE A 10 0.35 -2.07 -9.58
N ALA A 11 -0.68 -1.88 -8.75
CA ALA A 11 -0.82 -0.68 -7.93
C ALA A 11 0.38 -0.48 -6.99
N GLN A 12 0.84 -1.55 -6.34
CA GLN A 12 1.98 -1.51 -5.43
C GLN A 12 3.30 -1.19 -6.15
N LEU A 13 3.53 -1.73 -7.36
CA LEU A 13 4.69 -1.38 -8.18
C LEU A 13 4.68 0.10 -8.58
N MET A 14 3.52 0.65 -8.94
CA MET A 14 3.37 2.06 -9.31
C MET A 14 3.55 2.98 -8.10
N LYS A 15 3.03 2.59 -6.93
CA LYS A 15 3.26 3.29 -5.65
C LYS A 15 4.76 3.35 -5.34
N LYS A 16 5.47 2.23 -5.44
CA LYS A 16 6.92 2.15 -5.21
C LYS A 16 7.72 3.03 -6.19
N ALA A 17 7.23 3.15 -7.42
CA ALA A 17 7.78 4.08 -8.41
C ALA A 17 7.42 5.56 -8.16
N LYS A 18 6.74 5.87 -7.05
CA LYS A 18 6.29 7.22 -6.64
C LYS A 18 5.37 7.88 -7.67
N ILE A 19 4.55 7.08 -8.36
CA ILE A 19 3.53 7.59 -9.27
C ILE A 19 2.35 8.13 -8.46
N ASP A 20 1.79 9.26 -8.91
CA ASP A 20 0.63 9.89 -8.29
C ASP A 20 -0.59 8.95 -8.23
N GLY A 21 -1.28 8.95 -7.09
CA GLY A 21 -2.39 8.03 -6.82
C GLY A 21 -3.58 8.20 -7.79
N PHE A 22 -3.86 9.41 -8.29
CA PHE A 22 -4.93 9.64 -9.27
C PHE A 22 -4.56 9.09 -10.65
N ILE A 23 -3.26 9.09 -11.00
CA ILE A 23 -2.78 8.44 -12.23
C ILE A 23 -2.94 6.91 -12.12
N ILE A 24 -2.64 6.34 -10.95
CA ILE A 24 -2.84 4.91 -10.68
C ILE A 24 -4.32 4.56 -10.76
N GLN A 25 -5.20 5.37 -10.15
CA GLN A 25 -6.66 5.22 -10.24
C GLN A 25 -7.14 5.18 -11.70
N GLY A 26 -6.70 6.16 -12.51
CA GLY A 26 -7.04 6.21 -13.93
C GLY A 26 -6.57 4.98 -14.71
N SER A 27 -5.39 4.46 -14.36
CA SER A 27 -4.81 3.26 -14.99
C SER A 27 -5.55 1.97 -14.61
N LEU A 28 -6.13 1.92 -13.41
CA LEU A 28 -6.94 0.80 -12.92
C LEU A 28 -8.41 0.89 -13.36
N GLY A 29 -8.85 2.03 -13.89
CA GLY A 29 -10.23 2.28 -14.29
C GLY A 29 -11.19 2.34 -13.10
N HIS A 30 -10.72 2.79 -11.93
CA HIS A 30 -11.57 2.94 -10.76
C HIS A 30 -12.32 4.28 -10.75
N ASP A 31 -13.63 4.25 -10.55
CA ASP A 31 -14.48 5.44 -10.50
C ASP A 31 -14.25 6.29 -9.25
N SER A 32 -13.77 5.67 -8.16
CA SER A 32 -13.50 6.34 -6.90
C SER A 32 -12.06 6.11 -6.44
N PHE A 33 -11.46 7.14 -5.85
CA PHE A 33 -10.14 7.01 -5.24
C PHE A 33 -10.17 6.01 -4.09
N GLN A 34 -11.27 5.93 -3.32
CA GLN A 34 -11.44 4.98 -2.21
C GLN A 34 -11.26 3.52 -2.65
N THR A 35 -11.65 3.17 -3.89
CA THR A 35 -11.39 1.83 -4.43
C THR A 35 -9.91 1.62 -4.74
N THR A 36 -9.20 2.65 -5.19
CA THR A 36 -7.75 2.60 -5.41
C THR A 36 -6.96 2.60 -4.10
N ASP A 37 -7.47 3.29 -3.09
CA ASP A 37 -6.88 3.41 -1.76
C ASP A 37 -6.62 2.02 -1.17
N GLY A 38 -7.62 1.13 -1.20
CA GLY A 38 -7.43 -0.26 -0.75
C GLY A 38 -6.41 -1.10 -1.54
N TYR A 39 -5.97 -0.66 -2.72
CA TYR A 39 -4.87 -1.31 -3.48
C TYR A 39 -3.51 -0.68 -3.15
N LEU A 40 -3.52 0.55 -2.65
CA LEU A 40 -2.36 1.32 -2.23
C LEU A 40 -2.09 1.19 -0.73
N GLU A 41 -3.06 0.72 0.06
CA GLU A 41 -2.87 0.31 1.45
C GLU A 41 -1.63 -0.59 1.51
N ASP A 42 -0.69 -0.20 2.37
CA ASP A 42 0.58 -0.89 2.46
C ASP A 42 0.34 -2.36 2.84
N LEU A 43 0.98 -3.25 2.09
CA LEU A 43 1.16 -4.64 2.53
C LEU A 43 2.28 -4.75 3.56
N ASP A 44 3.06 -3.67 3.71
CA ASP A 44 4.24 -3.63 4.54
C ASP A 44 3.85 -3.10 5.92
N ASP A 45 4.04 -3.95 6.93
CA ASP A 45 4.04 -3.65 8.35
C ASP A 45 5.07 -2.56 8.71
N ASP A 46 5.66 -1.82 7.78
CA ASP A 46 6.76 -0.88 8.04
C ASP A 46 6.33 0.28 8.94
N GLU A 47 5.11 0.81 8.77
CA GLU A 47 4.57 1.86 9.65
C GLU A 47 4.22 1.30 11.04
N ILE A 48 3.74 0.05 11.09
CA ILE A 48 3.50 -0.69 12.34
C ILE A 48 4.84 -1.01 13.03
N ASN A 49 5.85 -1.46 12.28
CA ASN A 49 7.18 -1.81 12.75
C ASN A 49 7.89 -0.56 13.25
N GLU A 50 7.81 0.57 12.55
CA GLU A 50 8.35 1.85 13.02
C GLU A 50 7.69 2.29 14.33
N ALA A 51 6.36 2.18 14.43
CA ALA A 51 5.62 2.52 15.64
C ALA A 51 5.87 1.56 16.82
N VAL A 52 6.05 0.26 16.55
CA VAL A 52 6.21 -0.80 17.56
C VAL A 52 7.67 -0.95 18.00
N THR A 53 8.64 -0.68 17.12
CA THR A 53 10.08 -0.74 17.42
C THR A 53 10.46 -0.10 18.76
N PRO A 54 10.12 1.18 19.05
CA PRO A 54 10.50 1.81 20.30
C PRO A 54 9.82 1.20 21.54
N VAL A 55 8.59 0.67 21.41
CA VAL A 55 7.85 0.01 22.49
C VAL A 55 8.47 -1.35 22.82
N TYR A 56 8.85 -2.11 21.79
CA TYR A 56 9.42 -3.44 21.93
C TYR A 56 10.77 -3.40 22.68
N TYR A 57 11.59 -2.37 22.45
CA TYR A 57 12.88 -2.21 23.12
C TYR A 57 12.77 -1.69 24.57
N GLN A 58 11.68 -1.01 24.95
CA GLN A 58 11.46 -0.55 26.33
C GLN A 58 11.06 -1.68 27.30
N GLN A 59 10.56 -2.81 26.82
CA GLN A 59 10.12 -3.93 27.66
C GLN A 59 11.23 -4.92 28.03
N ILE A 60 12.42 -4.78 27.42
CA ILE A 60 13.58 -5.67 27.62
C ILE A 60 14.74 -4.98 28.37
N ALA A 61 14.56 -3.73 28.80
CA ALA A 61 15.47 -2.95 29.63
C ALA A 61 14.91 -2.84 31.06
#